data_AF-A0A6P2CXU1-F1
#
_entry.id   AF-A0A6P2CXU1-F1
#
_cell.length_a   1.000
_cell.length_b   1.000
_cell.length_c   1.000
_cell.angle_alpha   90.00
_cell.angle_beta   90.00
_cell.angle_gamma   90.00
#
_symmetry.space_group_name_H-M   'P 1'
#
loop_
_entity.id
_entity.type
_entity.pdbx_description
1 polymer ?
#
loop_
_entity_poly.entity_id
_entity_poly.type
_entity_poly.pdbx_seq_one_letter_code
_entity_poly.pdbx_strand_id
1 'polypeptide(L)' 'MTREEHRTINEAAFPQLKSTIDATYPPRQFVAIAGGRIVADDADFEKLREKLRSLGIDIWNALVERAGDDTPDYLEIL' A
#
# COMPACT_ATOMS: atom_id res chain seq x y z
N MET A 1 10.06 -12.56 -8.18
CA MET A 1 9.44 -11.48 -8.97
C MET A 1 10.36 -10.27 -8.94
N THR A 2 10.44 -9.52 -10.03
CA THR A 2 11.15 -8.24 -10.10
C THR A 2 10.31 -7.15 -9.42
N ARG A 3 10.95 -6.03 -9.06
CA ARG A 3 10.24 -4.86 -8.52
C ARG A 3 9.17 -4.34 -9.47
N GLU A 4 9.43 -4.40 -10.77
CA GLU A 4 8.46 -3.99 -11.80
C GLU A 4 7.24 -4.91 -11.84
N GLU A 5 7.42 -6.22 -11.72
CA GLU A 5 6.32 -7.18 -11.63
C GLU A 5 5.46 -6.95 -10.38
N HIS A 6 6.10 -6.68 -9.23
CA HIS A 6 5.39 -6.30 -8.00
C HIS A 6 4.55 -5.04 -8.20
N ARG A 7 5.14 -4.00 -8.81
CA ARG A 7 4.45 -2.75 -9.11
C ARG A 7 3.23 -2.97 -9.98
N THR A 8 3.39 -3.64 -11.13
CA THR A 8 2.30 -3.91 -12.08
C THR A 8 1.13 -4.65 -11.43
N ILE A 9 1.40 -5.65 -10.58
CA ILE A 9 0.35 -6.41 -9.90
C ILE A 9 -0.40 -5.55 -8.89
N ASN A 10 0.31 -4.77 -8.08
CA ASN A 10 -0.32 -3.93 -7.05
C ASN A 10 -1.13 -2.79 -7.69
N GLU A 11 -0.60 -2.18 -8.75
CA GLU A 11 -1.27 -1.17 -9.56
C GLU A 11 -2.57 -1.69 -10.18
N ALA A 12 -2.53 -2.87 -10.80
CA ALA A 12 -3.71 -3.48 -11.42
C ALA A 12 -4.82 -3.80 -10.40
N ALA A 13 -4.45 -4.09 -9.15
CA ALA A 13 -5.40 -4.37 -8.07
C ALA A 13 -5.98 -3.10 -7.44
N PHE A 14 -5.23 -1.99 -7.43
CA PHE A 14 -5.60 -0.77 -6.71
C PHE A 14 -7.00 -0.22 -7.05
N PRO A 15 -7.42 -0.09 -8.32
CA PRO A 15 -8.76 0.44 -8.64
C PRO A 15 -9.90 -0.35 -8.01
N GLN A 16 -9.73 -1.68 -7.86
CA GLN A 16 -10.73 -2.55 -7.25
C GLN A 16 -10.71 -2.48 -5.71
N LEU A 17 -9.54 -2.17 -5.15
CA LEU A 17 -9.35 -2.03 -3.71
C LEU A 17 -9.66 -0.62 -3.20
N LYS A 18 -9.60 0.41 -4.05
CA LYS A 18 -9.78 1.82 -3.67
C LYS A 18 -11.07 2.06 -2.89
N SER A 19 -12.22 1.63 -3.43
CA SER A 19 -13.51 1.77 -2.75
C SER A 19 -13.57 1.02 -1.41
N THR A 20 -12.86 -0.11 -1.31
CA THR A 20 -12.75 -0.87 -0.05
C THR A 20 -11.89 -0.12 0.96
N ILE A 21 -10.77 0.46 0.52
CA ILE A 21 -9.85 1.22 1.35
C ILE A 21 -10.57 2.44 1.95
N ASP A 22 -11.23 3.24 1.11
CA ASP A 22 -11.93 4.44 1.54
C ASP A 22 -13.11 4.15 2.49
N ALA A 23 -13.76 3.00 2.34
CA ALA A 23 -14.89 2.61 3.18
C ALA A 23 -14.47 1.97 4.51
N THR A 24 -13.30 1.31 4.55
CA THR A 24 -12.89 0.47 5.68
C THR A 24 -11.95 1.20 6.64
N TYR A 25 -11.06 2.04 6.11
CA TYR A 25 -10.01 2.66 6.90
C TYR A 25 -10.35 4.12 7.22
N PRO A 26 -9.99 4.61 8.42
CA PRO A 26 -10.02 6.02 8.76
C PRO A 26 -9.35 6.89 7.69
N PRO A 27 -9.86 8.10 7.42
CA PRO A 27 -9.21 9.03 6.50
C PRO A 27 -7.73 9.24 6.85
N ARG A 28 -6.89 9.31 5.82
CA ARG A 28 -5.42 9.48 5.88
C ARG A 28 -4.65 8.31 6.47
N GLN A 29 -5.30 7.19 6.80
CA GLN A 29 -4.61 5.98 7.21
C GLN A 29 -3.81 5.41 6.05
N PHE A 30 -2.54 5.06 6.29
CA PHE A 30 -1.72 4.40 5.29
C PHE A 30 -2.12 2.94 5.17
N VAL A 31 -2.31 2.48 3.94
CA VAL A 31 -2.70 1.11 3.61
C VAL A 31 -1.75 0.56 2.56
N ALA A 32 -1.11 -0.57 2.84
CA ALA A 32 -0.19 -1.23 1.94
C ALA A 32 -0.84 -2.38 1.18
N ILE A 33 -0.65 -2.37 -0.13
CA ILE A 33 -1.03 -3.42 -1.07
C ILE A 33 0.24 -4.17 -1.51
N ALA A 34 0.28 -5.48 -1.33
CA ALA A 34 1.34 -6.33 -1.84
C ALA A 34 0.76 -7.63 -2.44
N GLY A 35 1.23 -8.01 -3.63
CA GLY A 35 0.68 -9.15 -4.36
C GLY A 35 -0.80 -8.96 -4.72
N GLY A 36 -1.23 -7.71 -4.94
CA GLY A 36 -2.60 -7.36 -5.28
C GLY A 36 -3.61 -7.49 -4.12
N ARG A 37 -3.14 -7.50 -2.87
CA ARG A 37 -3.96 -7.58 -1.67
C ARG A 37 -3.53 -6.56 -0.62
N ILE A 38 -4.46 -6.09 0.18
CA ILE A 38 -4.14 -5.30 1.38
C ILE A 38 -3.45 -6.22 2.39
N VAL A 39 -2.25 -5.85 2.84
CA VAL A 39 -1.41 -6.69 3.72
C VAL A 39 -1.13 -6.05 5.08
N ALA A 40 -1.18 -4.72 5.16
CA ALA A 40 -0.96 -3.99 6.39
C ALA A 40 -1.54 -2.58 6.26
N ASP A 41 -1.81 -1.97 7.41
CA ASP A 41 -2.24 -0.59 7.53
C ASP A 41 -1.69 0.00 8.82
N ASP A 42 -1.51 1.33 8.86
CA ASP A 42 -1.24 2.08 10.08
C ASP A 42 -1.52 3.57 9.87
N ALA A 43 -1.82 4.28 10.96
CA ALA A 43 -1.95 5.74 10.92
C ALA A 43 -0.58 6.44 10.76
N ASP A 44 0.52 5.76 11.11
CA ASP A 44 1.88 6.25 10.99
C ASP A 44 2.67 5.45 9.93
N PHE A 45 3.32 6.15 9.01
CA PHE A 45 4.04 5.52 7.90
C PHE A 45 5.23 4.66 8.37
N GLU A 46 5.98 5.08 9.38
CA GLU A 46 7.08 4.28 9.91
C GLU A 46 6.56 3.02 10.62
N LYS A 47 5.40 3.11 11.27
CA LYS A 47 4.72 1.92 11.82
C LYS A 47 4.20 0.98 10.75
N LEU A 48 3.67 1.49 9.64
CA LEU A 48 3.36 0.67 8.48
C LEU A 48 4.61 -0.05 7.95
N ARG A 49 5.74 0.67 7.84
CA ARG A 49 7.02 0.11 7.37
C ARG A 49 7.56 -0.98 8.30
N GLU A 50 7.45 -0.79 9.62
CA GLU A 50 7.78 -1.82 10.62
C GLU A 50 6.90 -3.07 10.44
N LYS A 51 5.59 -2.90 10.26
CA LYS A 51 4.65 -4.00 10.00
C LYS A 51 5.02 -4.76 8.73
N LEU A 52 5.27 -4.09 7.62
CA LEU A 52 5.67 -4.73 6.37
C LEU A 52 6.98 -5.51 6.52
N ARG A 53 7.97 -4.93 7.20
CA ARG A 53 9.23 -5.63 7.51
C ARG A 53 8.98 -6.90 8.33
N SER A 54 8.08 -6.85 9.32
CA SER A 54 7.74 -8.03 10.13
C SER A 54 7.05 -9.15 9.31
N LEU A 55 6.39 -8.79 8.22
CA LEU A 55 5.79 -9.71 7.25
C LEU A 55 6.79 -10.20 6.17
N GLY A 56 8.05 -9.75 6.23
CA GLY A 56 9.05 -10.04 5.19
C GLY A 56 8.77 -9.35 3.86
N ILE A 57 7.94 -8.30 3.86
CA ILE A 57 7.59 -7.53 2.68
C ILE A 57 8.46 -6.27 2.67
N ASP A 58 9.23 -6.10 1.61
CA ASP A 58 9.92 -4.84 1.36
C ASP A 58 8.90 -3.77 0.96
N ILE A 59 8.96 -2.60 1.60
CA ILE A 59 8.14 -1.43 1.28
C ILE A 59 8.25 -1.07 -0.21
N TRP A 60 9.41 -1.30 -0.82
CA TRP A 60 9.67 -1.02 -2.24
C TRP A 60 8.95 -1.96 -3.22
N ASN A 61 8.42 -3.07 -2.72
CA ASN A 61 7.62 -4.05 -3.45
C ASN A 61 6.12 -3.95 -3.11
N ALA A 62 5.74 -2.99 -2.27
CA ALA A 62 4.35 -2.68 -1.92
C ALA A 62 3.91 -1.36 -2.59
N LEU A 63 2.62 -1.24 -2.84
CA LEU A 63 1.97 0.03 -3.16
C LEU A 63 1.36 0.57 -1.85
N VAL A 64 1.57 1.85 -1.53
CA VAL A 64 0.99 2.47 -0.34
C VAL A 64 0.00 3.54 -0.75
N GLU A 65 -1.19 3.48 -0.15
CA GLU A 65 -2.27 4.44 -0.33
C GLU A 65 -2.59 5.14 1.00
N ARG A 66 -3.05 6.39 0.94
CA ARG A 66 -3.74 7.02 2.09
C ARG A 66 -5.24 6.98 1.86
N ALA A 67 -5.99 6.37 2.79
CA ALA A 67 -7.43 6.25 2.67
C ALA A 67 -8.11 7.63 2.55
N GLY A 68 -9.03 7.78 1.60
CA GLY A 68 -9.72 9.03 1.32
C GLY A 68 -8.91 10.05 0.50
N ASP A 69 -7.67 9.76 0.10
CA ASP A 69 -6.96 10.56 -0.92
C ASP A 69 -7.34 10.07 -2.33
N ASP A 70 -7.38 10.96 -3.31
CA ASP A 70 -7.76 10.61 -4.70
C ASP A 70 -6.59 10.05 -5.52
N THR A 71 -5.37 10.01 -4.97
CA THR A 71 -4.17 9.63 -5.71
C THR A 71 -3.22 8.84 -4.82
N PRO A 72 -2.77 7.64 -5.25
CA PRO A 72 -1.75 6.90 -4.53
C PRO A 72 -0.39 7.57 -4.63
N ASP A 73 0.24 7.70 -3.47
CA ASP A 73 1.62 8.12 -3.36
C ASP A 73 2.53 6.91 -3.65
N TYR A 74 3.11 6.87 -4.84
CA TYR A 74 4.37 6.17 -4.97
C TYR A 74 5.37 6.96 -4.16
N LEU A 75 5.84 6.38 -3.07
CA LEU A 75 7.11 6.80 -2.49
C LEU A 75 8.21 6.42 -3.48
N GLU A 76 8.37 7.20 -4.55
CA GLU A 76 9.68 7.47 -5.12
C GLU A 76 10.45 8.25 -4.06
N ILE A 77 10.94 7.57 -3.01
CA ILE A 77 11.99 8.16 -2.19
C ILE A 77 13.21 8.21 -3.09
N LEU A 78 13.55 9.42 -3.55
CA LEU A 78 14.83 9.77 -4.16
C LEU A 78 15.99 9.34 -3.25
#